data_AF-A0A934DW12-F1
#
_entry.id   AF-A0A934DW12-F1
#
_cell.length_a   1.000
_cell.length_b   1.000
_cell.length_c   1.000
_cell.angle_alpha   90.00
_cell.angle_beta   90.00
_cell.angle_gamma   90.00
#
_symmetry.space_group_name_H-M   'P 1'
#
loop_
_entity.id
_entity.type
_entity.pdbx_description
1 polymer ?
#
loop_
_entity_poly.entity_id
_entity_poly.type
_entity_poly.pdbx_seq_one_letter_code
_entity_poly.pdbx_strand_id
1 'polypeptide(L)'
;MLQQPELARRWLSFVLSRHETNDEILATLKALVPKREYGAVVEDLLWRAALRIDEPSFERVAATIPRGGALDSRVSRLRPLAQGKAGEMIGRLRDDTLEEPFQVLRFVRLLLEHLEAEEADVRRASVPLLRQVLEVLDTVGAAGTGRNAQVRVADELSARVHSVLEGLGQPAQLTRRYSSSLVGAHRPSTEVSMACRNRSLSLHSQRCRSRTSCPAIR
;
A
#
# COMPACT_ATOMS: atom_id res chain seq x y z
N MET A 1 -10.92 28.40 -15.71
CA MET A 1 -9.76 27.50 -15.85
C MET A 1 -9.88 26.40 -14.80
N LEU A 2 -10.17 25.17 -15.23
CA LEU A 2 -10.59 24.08 -14.33
C LEU A 2 -9.38 23.50 -13.56
N GLN A 3 -9.32 23.76 -12.24
CA GLN A 3 -8.43 23.10 -11.26
C GLN A 3 -8.89 21.66 -10.91
N GLN A 4 -9.52 20.95 -11.85
CA GLN A 4 -10.11 19.62 -11.64
C GLN A 4 -9.22 18.39 -12.00
N PRO A 5 -8.02 18.49 -12.62
CA PRO A 5 -7.31 17.28 -13.07
C PRO A 5 -6.71 16.47 -11.91
N GLU A 6 -6.31 17.13 -10.81
CA GLU A 6 -5.78 16.47 -9.61
C GLU A 6 -6.83 15.57 -8.93
N LEU A 7 -8.08 16.03 -8.85
CA LEU A 7 -9.16 15.26 -8.22
C LEU A 7 -9.55 14.05 -9.07
N ALA A 8 -9.70 14.24 -10.39
CA ALA A 8 -9.96 13.15 -11.31
C ALA A 8 -8.86 12.09 -11.27
N ARG A 9 -7.58 12.52 -11.23
CA ARG A 9 -6.43 11.61 -11.11
C ARG A 9 -6.47 10.79 -9.82
N ARG A 10 -6.68 11.46 -8.69
CA ARG A 10 -6.75 10.79 -7.38
C ARG A 10 -7.91 9.81 -7.31
N TRP A 11 -9.08 10.20 -7.80
CA TRP A 11 -10.26 9.32 -7.83
C TRP A 11 -10.05 8.10 -8.73
N LEU A 12 -9.47 8.30 -9.91
CA LEU A 12 -9.22 7.23 -10.86
C LEU A 12 -8.16 6.25 -10.33
N SER A 13 -7.07 6.75 -9.75
CA SER A 13 -6.06 5.90 -9.09
C SER A 13 -6.65 5.13 -7.90
N PHE A 14 -7.56 5.76 -7.16
CA PHE A 14 -8.28 5.11 -6.06
C PHE A 14 -9.17 3.96 -6.57
N VAL A 15 -10.03 4.22 -7.56
CA VAL A 15 -10.93 3.20 -8.12
C VAL A 15 -10.14 2.04 -8.70
N LEU A 16 -9.09 2.31 -9.47
CA LEU A 16 -8.28 1.27 -10.09
C LEU A 16 -7.52 0.41 -9.08
N SER A 17 -7.09 0.99 -7.96
CA SER A 17 -6.41 0.22 -6.92
C SER A 17 -7.28 -0.82 -6.22
N ARG A 18 -8.60 -0.72 -6.32
CA ARG A 18 -9.53 -1.70 -5.73
C ARG A 18 -9.71 -2.94 -6.59
N HIS A 19 -9.18 -2.92 -7.81
CA HIS A 19 -9.21 -4.04 -8.73
C HIS A 19 -7.77 -4.47 -9.01
N GLU A 20 -7.57 -5.77 -9.25
CA GLU A 20 -6.28 -6.24 -9.76
C GLU A 20 -6.00 -5.53 -11.10
N THR A 21 -4.83 -4.93 -11.24
CA THR A 21 -4.51 -4.18 -12.46
C THR A 21 -4.32 -5.16 -13.61
N ASN A 22 -5.20 -5.11 -14.62
CA ASN A 22 -5.12 -5.93 -15.83
C ASN A 22 -4.70 -5.09 -17.04
N ASP A 23 -4.21 -5.75 -18.09
CA ASP A 23 -3.74 -5.13 -19.33
C ASP A 23 -4.83 -4.28 -20.02
N GLU A 24 -6.09 -4.69 -19.92
CA GLU A 24 -7.24 -3.93 -20.44
C GLU A 24 -7.43 -2.58 -19.74
N ILE A 25 -7.20 -2.53 -18.42
CA ILE A 25 -7.25 -1.29 -17.64
C ILE A 25 -6.11 -0.37 -18.08
N LEU A 26 -4.89 -0.91 -18.23
CA LEU A 26 -3.73 -0.15 -18.69
C LEU A 26 -3.91 0.37 -20.12
N ALA A 27 -4.48 -0.42 -21.02
CA ALA A 27 -4.81 0.01 -22.38
C ALA A 27 -5.85 1.14 -22.37
N THR A 28 -6.88 1.02 -21.52
CA THR A 28 -7.93 2.04 -21.37
C THR A 28 -7.35 3.34 -20.80
N LEU A 29 -6.50 3.26 -19.78
CA LEU A 29 -5.77 4.40 -19.23
C LEU A 29 -4.93 5.11 -20.29
N LYS A 30 -4.18 4.34 -21.10
CA LYS A 30 -3.34 4.89 -22.15
C LYS A 30 -4.15 5.58 -23.25
N ALA A 31 -5.37 5.12 -23.51
CA ALA A 31 -6.28 5.72 -24.49
C ALA A 31 -6.97 6.99 -23.96
N LEU A 32 -7.33 7.02 -22.67
CA LEU A 32 -8.16 8.10 -22.10
C LEU A 32 -7.36 9.20 -21.37
N VAL A 33 -6.20 8.87 -20.80
CA VAL A 33 -5.39 9.83 -20.04
C VAL A 33 -4.44 10.58 -20.98
N PRO A 34 -4.40 11.93 -20.93
CA PRO A 34 -3.43 12.71 -21.69
C PRO A 34 -2.00 12.24 -21.41
N LYS A 35 -1.16 12.12 -22.45
CA LYS A 35 0.24 11.64 -22.32
C LYS A 35 1.04 12.35 -21.21
N ARG A 36 0.78 13.64 -21.00
CA ARG A 36 1.42 14.47 -19.96
C ARG A 36 1.06 14.04 -18.52
N GLU A 37 -0.10 13.42 -18.32
CA GLU A 37 -0.62 13.01 -17.01
C GLU A 37 -0.46 11.50 -16.77
N TYR A 38 -0.26 10.72 -17.84
CA TYR A 38 -0.12 9.26 -17.78
C TYR A 38 1.00 8.81 -16.84
N GLY A 39 2.17 9.47 -16.88
CA GLY A 39 3.30 9.11 -16.01
C GLY A 39 2.98 9.25 -14.52
N ALA A 40 2.21 10.28 -14.14
CA ALA A 40 1.80 10.49 -12.75
C ALA A 40 0.76 9.44 -12.31
N VAL A 41 -0.18 9.07 -13.19
CA VAL A 41 -1.15 7.99 -12.90
C VAL A 41 -0.43 6.65 -12.71
N VAL A 42 0.51 6.32 -13.60
CA VAL A 42 1.31 5.10 -13.51
C VAL A 42 2.12 5.07 -12.22
N GLU A 43 2.75 6.19 -11.85
CA GLU A 43 3.45 6.31 -10.58
C GLU A 43 2.51 6.09 -9.37
N ASP A 44 1.33 6.72 -9.36
CA ASP A 44 0.33 6.54 -8.30
C ASP A 44 -0.08 5.05 -8.17
N LEU A 45 -0.25 4.34 -9.29
CA LEU A 45 -0.57 2.91 -9.31
C LEU A 45 0.57 2.04 -8.77
N LEU A 46 1.83 2.34 -9.10
CA LEU A 46 2.98 1.64 -8.56
C LEU A 46 3.08 1.76 -7.05
N TRP A 47 2.91 2.97 -6.51
CA TRP A 47 2.93 3.21 -5.07
C TRP A 47 1.83 2.41 -4.37
N ARG A 48 0.62 2.45 -4.90
CA ARG A 48 -0.53 1.70 -4.37
C ARG A 48 -0.28 0.19 -4.36
N ALA A 49 0.20 -0.36 -5.46
CA ALA A 49 0.52 -1.78 -5.57
C ALA A 49 1.65 -2.18 -4.61
N ALA A 50 2.70 -1.36 -4.51
CA ALA A 50 3.81 -1.61 -3.60
C ALA A 50 3.37 -1.61 -2.13
N LEU A 51 2.63 -0.59 -1.70
CA LEU A 51 2.15 -0.46 -0.32
C LEU A 51 1.18 -1.58 0.10
N ARG A 52 0.46 -2.16 -0.86
CA ARG A 52 -0.50 -3.26 -0.65
C ARG A 52 0.12 -4.64 -0.83
N ILE A 53 1.40 -4.74 -1.18
CA ILE A 53 2.09 -6.01 -1.44
C ILE A 53 1.42 -6.76 -2.61
N ASP A 54 1.03 -6.02 -3.65
CA ASP A 54 0.43 -6.55 -4.88
C ASP A 54 1.47 -6.61 -6.00
N GLU A 55 2.33 -7.65 -5.96
CA GLU A 55 3.38 -7.89 -6.95
C GLU A 55 2.82 -8.03 -8.40
N PRO A 56 1.74 -8.79 -8.67
CA PRO A 56 1.22 -8.93 -10.02
C PRO A 56 0.81 -7.59 -10.65
N SER A 57 0.07 -6.75 -9.93
CA SER A 57 -0.29 -5.42 -10.42
C SER A 57 0.93 -4.54 -10.57
N PHE A 58 1.88 -4.60 -9.63
CA PHE A 58 3.11 -3.82 -9.68
C PHE A 58 3.93 -4.11 -10.93
N GLU A 59 4.20 -5.39 -11.24
CA GLU A 59 5.03 -5.76 -12.39
C GLU A 59 4.36 -5.44 -13.73
N ARG A 60 3.02 -5.59 -13.83
CA ARG A 60 2.29 -5.18 -15.04
C ARG A 60 2.41 -3.68 -15.29
N VAL A 61 2.23 -2.86 -14.24
CA VAL A 61 2.39 -1.40 -14.35
C VAL A 61 3.83 -1.04 -14.68
N ALA A 62 4.79 -1.67 -13.99
CA ALA A 62 6.23 -1.44 -14.19
C ALA A 62 6.68 -1.76 -15.62
N ALA A 63 6.11 -2.80 -16.25
CA ALA A 63 6.42 -3.18 -17.62
C ALA A 63 6.06 -2.09 -18.65
N THR A 64 5.18 -1.14 -18.31
CA THR A 64 4.80 -0.03 -19.20
C THR A 64 5.79 1.14 -19.19
N ILE A 65 6.77 1.12 -18.28
CA ILE A 65 7.66 2.25 -18.02
C ILE A 65 8.94 2.11 -18.85
N PRO A 66 9.35 3.17 -19.59
CA PRO A 66 10.63 3.18 -20.28
C PRO A 66 11.80 3.08 -19.30
N ARG A 67 12.83 2.32 -19.66
CA ARG A 67 14.07 2.20 -18.87
C ARG A 67 14.88 3.49 -18.89
N GLY A 68 15.63 3.76 -17.82
CA GLY A 68 16.65 4.82 -17.80
C GLY A 68 16.16 6.20 -17.38
N GLY A 69 15.23 6.30 -16.44
CA GLY A 69 14.74 7.58 -15.91
C GLY A 69 14.44 7.55 -14.42
N ALA A 70 14.07 8.71 -13.85
CA ALA A 70 13.79 8.83 -12.42
C ALA A 70 12.66 7.90 -11.92
N LEU A 71 11.67 7.61 -12.78
CA LEU A 71 10.60 6.68 -12.46
C LEU A 71 11.11 5.22 -12.43
N ASP A 72 11.99 4.83 -13.34
CA ASP A 72 12.61 3.50 -13.39
C ASP A 72 13.48 3.23 -12.15
N SER A 73 14.22 4.24 -11.68
CA SER A 73 14.94 4.17 -10.40
C SER A 73 13.99 3.98 -9.21
N ARG A 74 12.83 4.65 -9.20
CA ARG A 74 11.80 4.44 -8.16
C ARG A 74 11.17 3.06 -8.22
N VAL A 75 10.86 2.56 -9.42
CA VAL A 75 10.38 1.18 -9.62
C VAL A 75 11.36 0.19 -9.01
N SER A 76 12.65 0.36 -9.28
CA SER A 76 13.71 -0.51 -8.74
C SER A 76 13.78 -0.50 -7.22
N ARG A 77 13.52 0.66 -6.59
CA ARG A 77 13.44 0.80 -5.13
C ARG A 77 12.13 0.24 -4.54
N LEU A 78 11.01 0.38 -5.24
CA LEU A 78 9.69 -0.07 -4.77
C LEU A 78 9.42 -1.55 -4.96
N ARG A 79 10.06 -2.19 -5.95
CA ARG A 79 9.84 -3.60 -6.26
C ARG A 79 9.95 -4.54 -5.05
N PRO A 80 10.97 -4.46 -4.17
CA PRO A 80 11.02 -5.33 -2.99
C PRO A 80 9.83 -5.11 -2.05
N LEU A 81 9.31 -3.88 -1.95
CA LEU A 81 8.15 -3.59 -1.12
C LEU A 81 6.89 -4.27 -1.67
N ALA A 82 6.67 -4.23 -2.99
CA ALA A 82 5.56 -4.94 -3.65
C ALA A 82 5.63 -6.46 -3.45
N GLN A 83 6.83 -7.01 -3.28
CA GLN A 83 7.09 -8.43 -3.01
C GLN A 83 6.98 -8.81 -1.52
N GLY A 84 6.63 -7.85 -0.64
CA GLY A 84 6.60 -8.07 0.81
C GLY A 84 7.98 -8.13 1.46
N LYS A 85 9.04 -7.82 0.72
CA LYS A 85 10.44 -7.81 1.15
C LYS A 85 10.87 -6.40 1.57
N ALA A 86 10.10 -5.80 2.48
CA ALA A 86 10.38 -4.45 2.98
C ALA A 86 11.80 -4.30 3.54
N GLY A 87 12.33 -5.33 4.21
CA GLY A 87 13.70 -5.34 4.74
C GLY A 87 14.78 -5.20 3.66
N GLU A 88 14.59 -5.79 2.47
CA GLU A 88 15.53 -5.62 1.35
C GLU A 88 15.51 -4.18 0.82
N MET A 89 14.33 -3.58 0.70
CA MET A 89 14.22 -2.16 0.32
C MET A 89 14.92 -1.27 1.35
N ILE A 90 14.68 -1.51 2.64
CA ILE A 90 15.29 -0.73 3.74
C ILE A 90 16.82 -0.88 3.75
N GLY A 91 17.33 -2.11 3.56
CA GLY A 91 18.78 -2.35 3.46
C GLY A 91 19.41 -1.50 2.35
N ARG A 92 18.81 -1.50 1.16
CA ARG A 92 19.27 -0.64 0.04
C ARG A 92 19.20 0.84 0.37
N LEU A 93 18.11 1.30 1.00
CA LEU A 93 18.00 2.71 1.41
C LEU A 93 19.08 3.10 2.41
N ARG A 94 19.43 2.20 3.34
CA ARG A 94 20.51 2.42 4.31
C ARG A 94 21.85 2.54 3.61
N ASP A 95 22.16 1.64 2.68
CA ASP A 95 23.40 1.71 1.89
C ASP A 95 23.46 3.00 1.06
N ASP A 96 22.35 3.36 0.40
CA ASP A 96 22.21 4.59 -0.38
C ASP A 96 22.36 5.87 0.47
N THR A 97 22.17 5.83 1.81
CA THR A 97 22.38 7.02 2.66
C THR A 97 23.82 7.50 2.68
N LEU A 98 24.78 6.60 2.46
CA LEU A 98 26.21 6.93 2.47
C LEU A 98 26.60 7.70 1.20
N GLU A 99 26.07 7.27 0.05
CA GLU A 99 26.40 7.82 -1.26
C GLU A 99 25.47 8.97 -1.66
N GLU A 100 24.15 8.80 -1.51
CA GLU A 100 23.12 9.70 -2.03
C GLU A 100 22.03 10.05 -0.99
N PRO A 101 22.38 10.63 0.17
CA PRO A 101 21.42 10.89 1.26
C PRO A 101 20.24 11.76 0.83
N PHE A 102 20.45 12.71 -0.10
CA PHE A 102 19.37 13.55 -0.61
C PHE A 102 18.31 12.75 -1.39
N GLN A 103 18.72 11.76 -2.18
CA GLN A 103 17.78 10.91 -2.92
C GLN A 103 17.02 9.98 -1.99
N VAL A 104 17.65 9.51 -0.91
CA VAL A 104 16.98 8.73 0.13
C VAL A 104 15.91 9.58 0.83
N LEU A 105 16.26 10.77 1.30
CA LEU A 105 15.30 11.68 1.96
C LEU A 105 14.13 12.04 1.04
N ARG A 106 14.39 12.30 -0.24
CA ARG A 106 13.35 12.56 -1.24
C ARG A 106 12.44 11.35 -1.43
N PHE A 107 13.00 10.15 -1.50
CA PHE A 107 12.23 8.92 -1.63
C PHE A 107 11.36 8.67 -0.39
N VAL A 108 11.93 8.82 0.82
CA VAL A 108 11.18 8.66 2.08
C VAL A 108 10.03 9.66 2.17
N ARG A 109 10.23 10.92 1.75
CA ARG A 109 9.15 11.91 1.68
C ARG A 109 7.99 11.43 0.80
N LEU A 110 8.28 10.94 -0.41
CA LEU A 110 7.26 10.42 -1.32
C LEU A 110 6.56 9.18 -0.73
N LEU A 111 7.32 8.26 -0.11
CA LEU A 111 6.77 7.09 0.56
C LEU A 111 5.73 7.50 1.62
N LEU A 112 6.04 8.51 2.44
CA LEU A 112 5.10 9.01 3.46
C LEU A 112 3.89 9.68 2.84
N GLU A 113 4.07 10.50 1.80
CA GLU A 113 2.96 11.14 1.07
C GLU A 113 1.97 10.11 0.52
N HIS A 114 2.46 9.04 -0.11
CA HIS A 114 1.62 7.97 -0.64
C HIS A 114 1.00 7.11 0.46
N LEU A 115 1.76 6.78 1.51
CA LEU A 115 1.27 5.98 2.63
C LEU A 115 0.15 6.71 3.40
N GLU A 116 0.28 8.00 3.65
CA GLU A 116 -0.74 8.78 4.34
C GLU A 116 -2.07 8.82 3.56
N ALA A 117 -1.99 8.80 2.22
CA ALA A 117 -3.16 8.75 1.34
C ALA A 117 -3.83 7.37 1.25
N GLU A 118 -3.22 6.31 1.79
CA GLU A 118 -3.78 4.96 1.76
C GLU A 118 -4.89 4.74 2.81
N GLU A 119 -5.57 3.61 2.71
CA GLU A 119 -6.60 3.22 3.69
C GLU A 119 -5.97 2.88 5.06
N ALA A 120 -6.75 3.02 6.13
CA ALA A 120 -6.25 2.83 7.49
C ALA A 120 -5.66 1.43 7.74
N ASP A 121 -6.19 0.41 7.07
CA ASP A 121 -5.70 -0.96 7.21
C ASP A 121 -4.31 -1.14 6.57
N VAL A 122 -4.09 -0.54 5.40
CA VAL A 122 -2.77 -0.52 4.74
C VAL A 122 -1.77 0.23 5.60
N ARG A 123 -2.14 1.41 6.11
CA ARG A 123 -1.27 2.18 7.02
C ARG A 123 -0.91 1.40 8.28
N ARG A 124 -1.86 0.68 8.89
CA ARG A 124 -1.60 -0.20 10.03
C ARG A 124 -0.66 -1.35 9.67
N ALA A 125 -0.85 -1.97 8.51
CA ALA A 125 0.04 -3.03 8.03
C ALA A 125 1.48 -2.52 7.78
N SER A 126 1.64 -1.23 7.43
CA SER A 126 2.95 -0.61 7.21
C SER A 126 3.69 -0.16 8.48
N VAL A 127 3.17 -0.38 9.69
CA VAL A 127 3.86 -0.01 10.95
C VAL A 127 5.29 -0.58 11.06
N PRO A 128 5.56 -1.86 10.71
CA PRO A 128 6.92 -2.40 10.74
C PRO A 128 7.87 -1.71 9.75
N LEU A 129 7.35 -1.27 8.59
CA LEU A 129 8.11 -0.51 7.61
C LEU A 129 8.46 0.87 8.15
N LEU A 130 7.50 1.59 8.74
CA LEU A 130 7.71 2.91 9.30
C LEU A 130 8.77 2.94 10.41
N ARG A 131 8.82 1.90 11.24
CA ARG A 131 9.89 1.75 12.26
C ARG A 131 11.27 1.61 11.63
N GLN A 132 11.38 0.80 10.57
CA GLN A 132 12.63 0.66 9.83
C GLN A 132 13.04 1.95 9.11
N VAL A 133 12.08 2.75 8.64
CA VAL A 133 12.36 4.06 8.05
C VAL A 133 12.99 5.01 9.07
N LEU A 134 12.56 4.99 10.34
CA LEU A 134 13.20 5.78 11.40
C LEU A 134 14.68 5.43 11.56
N GLU A 135 15.03 4.13 11.54
CA GLU A 135 16.44 3.71 11.61
C GLU A 135 17.29 4.27 10.45
N VAL A 136 16.70 4.36 9.25
CA VAL A 136 17.37 4.95 8.08
C VAL A 136 17.55 6.46 8.27
N LEU A 137 16.54 7.16 8.79
CA LEU A 137 16.62 8.60 9.05
C LEU A 137 17.63 8.95 10.16
N ASP A 138 17.69 8.15 11.22
CA ASP A 138 18.67 8.28 12.31
C ASP A 138 20.11 8.17 11.78
N THR A 139 20.34 7.29 10.80
CA THR A 139 21.66 7.14 10.14
C THR A 139 22.08 8.42 9.43
N VAL A 140 21.15 9.12 8.77
CA VAL A 140 21.41 10.42 8.12
C VAL A 140 21.70 11.51 9.16
N GLY A 141 20.99 11.49 10.29
CA GLY A 141 21.21 12.42 11.41
C GLY A 141 22.57 12.25 12.08
N ALA A 142 23.00 11.01 12.32
CA ALA A 142 24.25 10.68 13.01
C ALA A 142 25.52 11.02 12.21
N ALA A 143 25.45 11.06 10.87
CA ALA A 143 26.59 11.38 10.00
C ALA A 143 27.04 12.86 10.02
N GLY A 144 26.51 13.67 10.95
CA GLY A 144 26.58 15.12 10.96
C GLY A 144 27.90 15.73 11.48
N THR A 145 28.90 15.90 10.60
CA THR A 145 29.98 16.89 10.79
C THR A 145 30.00 18.00 9.72
N GLY A 146 28.99 18.10 8.86
CA GLY A 146 28.91 19.22 7.88
C GLY A 146 27.63 19.36 7.05
N ARG A 147 26.56 18.59 7.32
CA ARG A 147 25.37 18.49 6.44
C ARG A 147 24.07 18.95 7.12
N ASN A 148 24.09 20.15 7.71
CA ASN A 148 22.99 20.68 8.55
C ASN A 148 21.60 20.68 7.88
N ALA A 149 21.52 20.90 6.56
CA ALA A 149 20.24 20.90 5.85
C ALA A 149 19.62 19.49 5.75
N GLN A 150 20.44 18.45 5.57
CA GLN A 150 19.96 17.07 5.45
C GLN A 150 19.50 16.53 6.81
N VAL A 151 20.22 16.87 7.89
CA VAL A 151 19.82 16.54 9.26
C VAL A 151 18.44 17.13 9.57
N ARG A 152 18.22 18.42 9.27
CA ARG A 152 16.90 19.05 9.47
C ARG A 152 15.78 18.36 8.71
N VAL A 153 16.02 17.99 7.45
CA VAL A 153 15.02 17.27 6.65
C VAL A 153 14.77 15.86 7.21
N ALA A 154 15.80 15.18 7.71
CA ALA A 154 15.65 13.89 8.38
C ALA A 154 14.83 14.01 9.68
N ASP A 155 15.07 15.05 10.48
CA ASP A 155 14.31 15.35 11.69
C ASP A 155 12.83 15.65 11.39
N GLU A 156 12.56 16.47 10.37
CA GLU A 156 11.20 16.77 9.90
C GLU A 156 10.46 15.49 9.45
N LEU A 157 11.13 14.63 8.68
CA LEU A 157 10.56 13.36 8.23
C LEU A 157 10.36 12.39 9.40
N SER A 158 11.28 12.35 10.36
CA SER A 158 11.16 11.51 11.56
C SER A 158 9.96 11.94 12.42
N ALA A 159 9.80 13.25 12.64
CA ALA A 159 8.63 13.79 13.33
C ALA A 159 7.32 13.44 12.61
N ARG A 160 7.29 13.48 11.27
CA ARG A 160 6.14 13.06 10.47
C ARG A 160 5.86 11.56 10.64
N VAL A 161 6.88 10.70 10.62
CA VAL A 161 6.73 9.25 10.86
C VAL A 161 6.17 8.99 12.26
N HIS A 162 6.69 9.65 13.29
CA HIS A 162 6.18 9.54 14.66
C HIS A 162 4.71 9.94 14.76
N SER A 163 4.31 11.06 14.14
CA SER A 163 2.91 11.49 14.08
C SER A 163 1.99 10.45 13.44
N VAL A 164 2.42 9.82 12.34
CA VAL A 164 1.66 8.73 11.70
C VAL A 164 1.56 7.52 12.64
N LEU A 165 2.66 7.10 13.27
CA LEU A 165 2.67 5.97 14.20
C LEU A 165 1.78 6.21 15.42
N GLU A 166 1.80 7.42 15.98
CA GLU A 166 0.94 7.82 17.10
C GLU A 166 -0.55 7.83 16.70
N GLY A 167 -0.87 8.37 15.51
CA GLY A 167 -2.23 8.37 14.98
C GLY A 167 -2.78 6.96 14.72
N LEU A 168 -1.92 5.98 14.40
CA LEU A 168 -2.30 4.57 14.23
C LEU A 168 -2.39 3.81 15.56
N GLY A 169 -1.68 4.27 16.60
CA GLY A 169 -1.70 3.70 17.95
C GLY A 169 -2.94 4.06 18.76
N GLN A 170 -3.75 5.02 18.30
CA GLN A 170 -5.04 5.34 18.90
C GLN A 170 -6.11 4.39 18.35
N PRO A 171 -6.60 3.41 19.12
CA PRO A 171 -7.68 2.55 18.66
C PRO A 171 -8.94 3.38 18.37
N ALA A 172 -9.64 3.00 17.31
CA ALA A 172 -10.84 3.62 16.77
C ALA A 172 -11.98 3.83 17.80
N GLN A 173 -11.88 4.87 18.63
CA GLN A 173 -12.96 5.30 19.52
C GLN A 173 -14.10 6.00 18.78
N LEU A 174 -13.99 6.20 17.46
CA LEU A 174 -14.99 6.91 16.65
C LEU A 174 -16.06 5.99 16.02
N THR A 175 -15.87 4.67 15.98
CA THR A 175 -16.90 3.75 15.46
C THR A 175 -17.99 3.38 16.47
N ARG A 176 -17.89 3.81 17.74
CA ARG A 176 -18.93 3.56 18.76
C ARG A 176 -20.02 4.64 18.84
N ARG A 177 -19.88 5.79 18.17
CA ARG A 177 -20.89 6.86 18.20
C ARG A 177 -21.96 6.78 17.11
N TYR A 178 -21.78 5.94 16.08
CA TYR A 178 -22.77 5.79 15.00
C TYR A 178 -23.70 4.58 15.16
N SER A 179 -23.45 3.68 16.11
CA SER A 179 -24.34 2.52 16.38
C SER A 179 -25.35 2.76 17.51
N SER A 180 -25.32 3.91 18.19
CA SER A 180 -26.25 4.21 19.29
C SER A 180 -27.44 5.12 18.91
N SER A 181 -27.56 5.57 17.65
CA SER A 181 -28.66 6.46 17.22
C SER A 181 -29.72 5.81 16.31
N LEU A 182 -29.66 4.50 16.07
CA LEU A 182 -30.60 3.78 15.18
C LEU A 182 -31.40 2.66 15.88
N VAL A 183 -31.56 2.70 17.20
CA VAL A 183 -32.53 1.87 17.93
C VAL A 183 -33.66 2.77 18.42
N GLY A 184 -34.48 3.23 17.48
CA GLY A 184 -35.65 4.05 17.75
C GLY A 184 -36.72 3.78 16.68
N ALA A 185 -37.66 2.91 17.02
CA ALA A 185 -38.96 2.71 16.38
C ALA A 185 -39.01 2.06 14.99
N HIS A 186 -39.10 0.72 14.96
CA HIS A 186 -40.18 0.08 14.20
C HIS A 186 -40.47 -1.34 14.72
N ARG A 187 -41.60 -1.51 15.39
CA ARG A 187 -42.31 -2.80 15.50
C ARG A 187 -43.36 -2.83 14.40
N PRO A 188 -43.44 -3.92 13.63
CA PRO A 188 -44.73 -4.45 13.22
C PRO A 188 -44.95 -5.81 13.89
N SER A 189 -46.08 -5.89 14.58
CA SER A 189 -46.61 -7.12 15.16
C SER A 189 -47.18 -8.01 14.06
N THR A 190 -46.86 -9.30 14.17
CA THR A 190 -47.74 -10.47 13.93
C THR A 190 -48.57 -10.55 12.66
N GLU A 191 -48.14 -11.38 11.71
CA GLU A 191 -49.00 -12.36 11.02
C GLU A 191 -48.20 -13.68 10.83
N VAL A 192 -48.63 -14.76 11.51
CA VAL A 192 -49.37 -15.91 10.95
C VAL A 192 -48.50 -16.88 10.13
N SER A 193 -48.15 -17.98 10.82
CA SER A 193 -48.37 -19.39 10.41
C SER A 193 -48.03 -19.82 8.97
N MET A 194 -47.05 -20.73 8.82
CA MET A 194 -47.31 -22.04 8.21
C MET A 194 -46.15 -23.01 8.41
N ALA A 195 -46.52 -24.17 8.98
CA ALA A 195 -45.71 -25.37 9.06
C ALA A 195 -45.52 -26.02 7.67
N CYS A 196 -44.38 -26.67 7.44
CA CYS A 196 -44.31 -28.12 7.19
C CYS A 196 -42.93 -28.59 6.68
N ARG A 197 -42.41 -29.58 7.41
CA ARG A 197 -41.94 -30.90 6.92
C ARG A 197 -40.68 -31.01 6.03
N ASN A 198 -39.71 -31.67 6.68
CA ASN A 198 -39.15 -32.98 6.32
C ASN A 198 -38.07 -33.13 5.25
N ARG A 199 -37.18 -34.07 5.64
CA ARG A 199 -36.31 -34.98 4.89
C ARG A 199 -34.93 -34.43 4.52
N SER A 200 -33.86 -34.89 5.17
CA SER A 200 -33.31 -36.27 5.29
C SER A 200 -32.23 -36.50 4.24
N LEU A 201 -31.11 -37.09 4.71
CA LEU A 201 -30.16 -37.94 3.97
C LEU A 201 -29.21 -37.17 3.03
N SER A 202 -27.91 -37.48 2.89
CA SER A 202 -27.08 -38.56 3.39
C SER A 202 -25.65 -38.39 2.84
N LEU A 203 -24.66 -38.94 3.56
CA LEU A 203 -23.40 -39.56 3.08
C LEU A 203 -22.44 -38.77 2.15
N HIS A 204 -21.19 -38.61 2.61
CA HIS A 204 -19.95 -39.16 2.01
C HIS A 204 -18.79 -38.87 3.01
N SER A 205 -18.36 -39.83 3.85
CA SER A 205 -17.32 -40.84 3.57
C SER A 205 -16.05 -40.21 2.96
N GLN A 206 -15.06 -39.87 3.77
CA GLN A 206 -13.90 -40.69 4.18
C GLN A 206 -12.85 -40.97 3.08
N ARG A 207 -11.58 -40.84 3.51
CA ARG A 207 -10.32 -41.46 2.98
C ARG A 207 -9.74 -40.79 1.72
N CYS A 208 -8.44 -40.73 1.48
CA CYS A 208 -7.27 -41.35 2.10
C CYS A 208 -5.98 -40.63 1.63
N ARG A 209 -5.08 -40.37 2.58
CA ARG A 209 -3.66 -40.79 2.62
C ARG A 209 -2.69 -40.52 1.44
N SER A 210 -1.48 -40.14 1.89
CA SER A 210 -0.14 -40.61 1.45
C SER A 210 0.36 -40.09 0.09
N ARG A 211 1.65 -39.88 -0.20
CA ARG A 211 2.93 -40.09 0.49
C ARG A 211 4.03 -39.46 -0.40
N THR A 212 5.13 -39.01 0.22
CA THR A 212 6.55 -39.06 -0.24
C THR A 212 6.93 -38.70 -1.68
N SER A 213 7.93 -37.82 -1.85
CA SER A 213 9.27 -38.21 -2.36
C SER A 213 10.20 -37.00 -2.56
N CYS A 214 11.24 -36.88 -1.72
CA CYS A 214 12.54 -36.30 -2.10
C CYS A 214 13.31 -37.34 -2.94
N PRO A 215 14.21 -36.93 -3.86
CA PRO A 215 15.66 -36.98 -3.59
C PRO A 215 16.40 -35.75 -4.15
N ALA A 216 17.38 -35.17 -3.45
CA ALA A 216 18.79 -35.55 -3.31
C ALA A 216 19.70 -35.19 -4.52
N ILE A 217 20.56 -34.19 -4.28
CA ILE A 217 22.02 -34.17 -4.46
C ILE A 217 22.58 -34.58 -5.84
N ARG A 218 23.18 -33.60 -6.52
CA ARG A 218 24.58 -33.67 -6.97
C ARG A 218 25.20 -32.28 -6.92
#